data_AF-A0A8J6ILX8-F1
#
_entry.id   AF-A0A8J6ILX8-F1
#
_cell.length_a   1.000
_cell.length_b   1.000
_cell.length_c   1.000
_cell.angle_alpha   90.00
_cell.angle_beta   90.00
_cell.angle_gamma   90.00
#
_symmetry.space_group_name_H-M   'P 1'
#
loop_
_entity.id
_entity.type
_entity.pdbx_description
1 polymer ?
#
loop_
_entity_poly.entity_id
_entity_poly.type
_entity_poly.pdbx_seq_one_letter_code
_entity_poly.pdbx_strand_id
1 'polypeptide(L)'
;MDREEILQKSRQENADEGFQHAEDTGRKIGFLAFAVVFILIVLFNLFHGKDNYAPFAMFWAFTAAEAYPKYKFTQNKAYLITAVCGAIASLASLLSFVLSFLR
;
A
#
# COMPACT_ATOMS: atom_id res chain seq x y z
N MET A 1 3.59 9.21 38.79
CA MET A 1 3.42 9.93 37.52
C MET A 1 2.42 11.02 37.79
N ASP A 2 2.85 12.28 37.70
CA ASP A 2 2.06 13.40 38.20
C ASP A 2 1.06 13.89 37.16
N ARG A 3 -0.14 14.28 37.59
CA ARG A 3 -1.27 14.58 36.70
C ARG A 3 -0.98 15.78 35.79
N GLU A 4 -0.15 16.70 36.29
CA GLU A 4 0.31 17.89 35.57
C GLU A 4 1.32 17.57 34.48
N GLU A 5 2.21 16.58 34.69
CA GLU A 5 3.14 16.10 33.67
C GLU A 5 2.40 15.50 32.47
N ILE A 6 1.33 14.73 32.73
CA ILE A 6 0.49 14.13 31.68
C ILE A 6 -0.23 15.20 30.87
N LEU A 7 -0.79 16.21 31.55
CA LEU A 7 -1.51 17.32 30.91
C LEU A 7 -0.59 18.24 30.11
N GLN A 8 0.65 18.48 30.58
CA GLN A 8 1.63 19.23 29.82
C GLN A 8 2.11 18.46 28.59
N LYS A 9 2.31 17.14 28.71
CA LYS A 9 2.73 16.29 27.58
C LYS A 9 1.65 16.18 26.50
N SER A 10 0.38 16.01 26.89
CA SER A 10 -0.78 16.03 25.97
C SER A 10 -0.96 17.39 25.28
N ARG A 11 -0.72 18.51 25.99
CA ARG A 11 -0.75 19.87 25.40
C ARG A 11 0.43 20.16 24.48
N GLN A 12 1.60 19.57 24.75
CA GLN A 12 2.78 19.68 23.88
C GLN A 12 2.65 18.79 22.63
N GLU A 13 1.94 17.66 22.73
CA GLU A 13 1.81 16.72 21.63
C GLU A 13 0.98 17.27 20.46
N ASN A 14 0.04 18.22 20.67
CA ASN A 14 -0.65 19.03 19.64
C ASN A 14 -1.03 18.27 18.35
N ALA A 15 -1.21 16.96 18.47
CA ALA A 15 -1.48 16.01 17.44
C ALA A 15 -2.89 15.57 17.75
N ASP A 16 -3.84 16.12 17.00
CA ASP A 16 -5.23 15.76 17.14
C ASP A 16 -5.37 14.26 16.85
N GLU A 17 -5.51 13.46 17.90
CA GLU A 17 -5.70 12.01 17.81
C GLU A 17 -6.90 11.68 16.92
N GLY A 18 -7.91 12.55 16.88
CA GLY A 18 -9.05 12.45 15.99
C GLY A 18 -8.66 12.59 14.52
N PHE A 19 -7.73 13.49 14.20
CA PHE A 19 -7.20 13.66 12.84
C PHE A 19 -6.38 12.44 12.41
N GLN A 20 -5.49 11.92 13.26
CA GLN A 20 -4.72 10.71 12.96
C GLN A 20 -5.64 9.48 12.76
N HIS A 21 -6.69 9.37 13.58
CA HIS A 21 -7.68 8.31 13.44
C HIS A 21 -8.47 8.40 12.12
N ALA A 22 -8.81 9.62 11.70
CA ALA A 22 -9.45 9.87 10.41
C ALA A 22 -8.53 9.51 9.24
N GLU A 23 -7.24 9.85 9.30
CA GLU A 23 -6.26 9.49 8.27
C GLU A 23 -6.07 7.98 8.14
N ASP A 24 -5.96 7.25 9.25
CA ASP A 24 -5.80 5.79 9.24
C ASP A 24 -7.05 5.07 8.72
N THR A 25 -8.22 5.55 9.11
CA THR A 25 -9.49 5.04 8.60
C THR A 25 -9.63 5.34 7.11
N GLY A 26 -9.28 6.55 6.69
CA GLY A 26 -9.24 6.96 5.29
C GLY A 26 -8.30 6.09 4.46
N ARG A 27 -7.12 5.74 4.99
CA ARG A 27 -6.16 4.85 4.32
C ARG A 27 -6.70 3.44 4.12
N LYS A 28 -7.40 2.89 5.12
CA LYS A 28 -8.05 1.56 5.03
C LYS A 28 -9.16 1.56 3.98
N ILE A 29 -10.02 2.58 3.99
CA ILE A 29 -11.11 2.73 3.01
C ILE A 29 -10.52 2.93 1.61
N GLY A 30 -9.48 3.76 1.49
CA GLY A 30 -8.77 3.99 0.24
C GLY A 30 -8.15 2.72 -0.34
N PHE A 31 -7.52 1.90 0.51
CA PHE A 31 -6.99 0.59 0.10
C PHE A 31 -8.10 -0.36 -0.38
N LEU A 32 -9.24 -0.40 0.33
CA LEU A 32 -10.38 -1.21 -0.08
C LEU A 32 -10.93 -0.76 -1.45
N ALA A 33 -11.12 0.55 -1.65
CA ALA A 33 -11.57 1.10 -2.92
C ALA A 33 -10.57 0.81 -4.05
N PHE A 34 -9.28 0.97 -3.80
CA PHE A 34 -8.21 0.62 -4.72
C PHE A 34 -8.26 -0.87 -5.11
N ALA A 35 -8.38 -1.78 -4.14
CA ALA A 35 -8.46 -3.21 -4.37
C ALA A 35 -9.68 -3.60 -5.21
N VAL A 36 -10.85 -3.00 -4.94
CA VAL A 36 -12.07 -3.22 -5.73
C VAL A 36 -11.87 -2.80 -7.18
N VAL A 37 -11.34 -1.59 -7.42
CA VAL A 37 -11.09 -1.09 -8.78
C VAL A 37 -10.06 -1.97 -9.51
N PHE A 38 -8.99 -2.37 -8.83
CA PHE A 38 -8.00 -3.28 -9.37
C PHE A 38 -8.62 -4.62 -9.83
N ILE A 39 -9.46 -5.24 -9.00
CA ILE A 39 -10.16 -6.49 -9.35
C ILE A 39 -11.05 -6.29 -10.57
N LEU A 40 -11.82 -5.20 -10.62
CA LEU A 40 -12.69 -4.91 -11.76
C LEU A 40 -11.90 -4.77 -13.07
N ILE A 41 -10.76 -4.07 -13.05
CA ILE A 41 -9.89 -3.91 -14.23
C ILE A 41 -9.32 -5.27 -14.65
N VAL A 42 -8.82 -6.06 -13.70
CA VAL A 42 -8.24 -7.39 -13.98
C VAL A 42 -9.27 -8.31 -14.63
N LEU A 43 -10.48 -8.37 -14.08
CA LEU A 43 -11.59 -9.15 -14.64
C LEU A 43 -11.99 -8.63 -16.02
N PHE A 44 -12.13 -7.31 -16.18
CA PHE A 44 -12.46 -6.71 -17.47
C PHE A 44 -11.46 -7.11 -18.55
N ASN A 45 -10.16 -6.97 -18.28
CA ASN A 45 -9.11 -7.36 -19.21
C ASN A 45 -9.10 -8.87 -19.49
N LEU A 46 -9.33 -9.70 -18.47
CA LEU A 46 -9.41 -11.15 -18.62
C LEU A 46 -10.54 -11.56 -19.57
N PHE A 47 -11.74 -10.97 -19.43
CA PHE A 47 -12.87 -11.26 -20.32
C PHE A 47 -12.68 -10.72 -21.75
N HIS A 48 -11.81 -9.75 -21.95
CA HIS A 48 -11.50 -9.17 -23.27
C HIS A 48 -10.19 -9.70 -23.87
N GLY A 49 -9.55 -10.70 -23.24
CA GLY A 49 -8.28 -11.26 -23.71
C GLY A 49 -7.12 -10.27 -23.71
N LYS A 50 -7.18 -9.23 -22.87
CA LYS A 50 -6.12 -8.22 -22.72
C LYS A 50 -5.19 -8.58 -21.57
N ASP A 51 -3.93 -8.16 -21.70
CA ASP A 51 -2.93 -8.33 -20.65
C ASP A 51 -3.19 -7.42 -19.44
N ASN A 52 -2.75 -7.88 -18.28
CA ASN A 52 -2.91 -7.19 -17.00
C ASN A 52 -1.59 -6.63 -16.43
N TYR A 53 -0.58 -6.44 -17.28
CA TYR A 53 0.75 -6.03 -16.84
C TYR A 53 0.77 -4.66 -16.12
N ALA A 54 0.04 -3.66 -16.65
CA ALA A 54 -0.06 -2.34 -16.00
C ALA A 54 -0.73 -2.37 -14.62
N PRO A 55 -1.96 -2.90 -14.46
CA PRO A 55 -2.60 -2.95 -13.14
C PRO A 55 -1.80 -3.79 -12.14
N PHE A 56 -1.18 -4.90 -12.57
CA PHE A 56 -0.30 -5.69 -11.71
C PHE A 56 0.95 -4.93 -11.27
N ALA A 57 1.61 -4.19 -12.19
CA ALA A 57 2.78 -3.39 -11.83
C ALA A 57 2.44 -2.39 -10.72
N MET A 58 1.33 -1.65 -10.88
CA MET A 58 0.89 -0.67 -9.89
C MET A 58 0.50 -1.30 -8.56
N PHE A 59 -0.22 -2.42 -8.58
CA PHE A 59 -0.66 -3.14 -7.38
C PHE A 59 0.51 -3.67 -6.55
N TRP A 60 1.48 -4.31 -7.21
CA TRP A 60 2.65 -4.85 -6.54
C TRP A 60 3.60 -3.76 -6.04
N ALA A 61 3.75 -2.65 -6.78
CA ALA A 61 4.51 -1.49 -6.33
C ALA A 61 3.93 -0.92 -5.03
N PHE A 62 2.61 -0.73 -5.01
CA PHE A 62 1.91 -0.21 -3.84
C PHE A 62 2.06 -1.16 -2.63
N THR A 63 1.81 -2.45 -2.84
CA THR A 63 1.92 -3.47 -1.78
C THR A 63 3.33 -3.55 -1.21
N ALA A 64 4.36 -3.43 -2.06
CA ALA A 64 5.75 -3.42 -1.63
C ALA A 64 6.08 -2.18 -0.79
N ALA A 65 5.64 -1.01 -1.25
CA ALA A 65 5.83 0.25 -0.55
C ALA A 65 5.11 0.29 0.81
N GLU A 66 3.92 -0.31 0.92
CA GLU A 66 3.17 -0.40 2.18
C GLU A 66 3.80 -1.39 3.17
N ALA A 67 4.39 -2.48 2.68
CA ALA A 67 5.01 -3.50 3.51
C ALA A 67 6.32 -3.04 4.18
N TYR A 68 7.10 -2.15 3.54
CA TYR A 68 8.39 -1.71 4.07
C TYR A 68 8.29 -0.92 5.41
N PRO A 69 7.42 0.10 5.56
CA PRO A 69 7.22 0.78 6.84
C PRO A 69 6.72 -0.18 7.93
N LYS A 70 5.82 -1.11 7.57
CA LYS A 70 5.32 -2.13 8.51
C LYS A 70 6.46 -3.04 8.99
N TYR A 71 7.37 -3.44 8.11
CA TYR A 71 8.59 -4.15 8.51
C TYR A 71 9.44 -3.31 9.46
N LYS A 72 9.71 -2.03 9.13
CA LYS A 72 10.53 -1.16 9.97
C LYS A 72 9.99 -1.05 11.40
N PHE A 73 8.67 -0.94 11.55
CA PHE A 73 8.02 -0.80 12.85
C PHE A 73 7.87 -2.14 13.59
N THR A 74 7.47 -3.22 12.91
CA THR A 74 7.17 -4.52 13.55
C THR A 74 8.36 -5.47 13.62
N GLN A 75 9.42 -5.23 12.84
CA GLN A 75 10.57 -6.12 12.61
C GLN A 75 10.17 -7.54 12.14
N ASN A 76 8.95 -7.72 11.64
CA ASN A 76 8.47 -9.01 11.19
C ASN A 76 8.95 -9.31 9.76
N LYS A 77 9.72 -10.39 9.62
CA LYS A 77 10.32 -10.84 8.36
C LYS A 77 9.30 -11.09 7.24
N ALA A 78 8.05 -11.41 7.55
CA ALA A 78 7.00 -11.58 6.54
C ALA A 78 6.76 -10.29 5.73
N TYR A 79 6.81 -9.12 6.37
CA TYR A 79 6.66 -7.84 5.69
C TYR A 79 7.87 -7.52 4.81
N LEU A 80 9.07 -7.91 5.23
CA LEU A 80 10.27 -7.77 4.39
C LEU A 80 10.18 -8.63 3.14
N ILE A 81 9.77 -9.90 3.29
CA ILE A 81 9.56 -10.81 2.16
C ILE A 81 8.51 -10.23 1.21
N THR A 82 7.40 -9.73 1.76
CA THR A 82 6.34 -9.10 0.96
C THR A 82 6.85 -7.87 0.20
N ALA A 83 7.66 -7.02 0.83
CA ALA A 83 8.25 -5.85 0.19
C ALA A 83 9.18 -6.24 -0.97
N VAL A 84 10.07 -7.21 -0.75
CA VAL A 84 11.02 -7.66 -1.77
C VAL A 84 10.32 -8.38 -2.92
N CYS A 85 9.45 -9.35 -2.61
CA CYS A 85 8.70 -10.09 -3.63
C CYS A 85 7.76 -9.17 -4.41
N GLY A 86 7.08 -8.24 -3.73
CA GLY A 86 6.24 -7.24 -4.38
C GLY A 86 7.04 -6.32 -5.30
N ALA A 87 8.21 -5.85 -4.90
CA ALA A 87 9.07 -5.02 -5.75
C ALA A 87 9.51 -5.77 -7.02
N ILE A 88 9.91 -7.05 -6.89
CA ILE A 88 10.28 -7.89 -8.03
C ILE A 88 9.08 -8.12 -8.96
N ALA A 89 7.92 -8.46 -8.40
CA ALA A 89 6.70 -8.67 -9.17
C ALA A 89 6.25 -7.40 -9.91
N SER A 90 6.40 -6.24 -9.27
CA SER A 90 6.15 -4.93 -9.88
C SER A 90 7.07 -4.68 -11.06
N LEU A 91 8.37 -4.90 -10.90
CA LEU A 91 9.36 -4.69 -11.96
C LEU A 91 9.13 -5.64 -13.13
N ALA A 92 8.88 -6.93 -12.86
CA ALA A 92 8.58 -7.92 -13.90
C ALA A 92 7.31 -7.56 -14.67
N SER A 93 6.26 -7.11 -13.98
CA SER A 93 5.02 -6.67 -14.61
C SER A 93 5.22 -5.41 -15.45
N LEU A 94 6.00 -4.44 -14.95
CA LEU A 94 6.30 -3.22 -15.68
C LEU A 94 7.12 -3.49 -16.94
N LEU A 95 8.13 -4.37 -16.85
CA LEU A 95 8.91 -4.80 -18.01
C LEU A 95 8.02 -5.48 -19.05
N SER A 96 7.13 -6.37 -18.61
CA SER A 96 6.18 -7.06 -19.50
C SER A 96 5.23 -6.08 -20.18
N PHE A 97 4.77 -5.06 -19.44
CA PHE A 97 3.97 -3.97 -20.00
C PHE A 97 4.74 -3.24 -21.10
N VAL A 98 5.97 -2.78 -20.84
CA VAL A 98 6.78 -2.09 -21.84
C VAL A 98 7.04 -2.97 -23.07
N LEU A 99 7.39 -4.24 -22.87
CA LEU A 99 7.62 -5.19 -23.95
C LEU A 99 6.37 -5.46 -24.79
N SER A 100 5.18 -5.42 -24.19
CA SER A 100 3.92 -5.57 -24.94
C SER A 100 3.65 -4.43 -25.94
N PHE A 101 4.21 -3.23 -25.71
CA PHE A 101 4.09 -2.09 -26.64
C PHE A 101 5.19 -2.03 -27.69
N LEU A 102 6.34 -2.65 -27.42
CA LEU A 102 7.49 -2.66 -28.33
C LEU A 102 7.44 -3.77 -29.38
N ARG A 103 6.46 -4.67 -29.27
CA ARG A 103 6.29 -5.86 -30.11
C ARG A 103 5.13 -5.69 -31.06
#